data_AF-A0A5H2Y416-F1
#
_entry.id   AF-A0A5H2Y416-F1
#
_cell.length_a   1.000
_cell.length_b   1.000
_cell.length_c   1.000
_cell.angle_alpha   90.00
_cell.angle_beta   90.00
_cell.angle_gamma   90.00
#
_symmetry.space_group_name_H-M   'P 1'
#
loop_
_entity.id
_entity.type
_entity.pdbx_description
1 polymer ?
#
loop_
_entity_poly.entity_id
_entity_poly.type
_entity_poly.pdbx_seq_one_letter_code
_entity_poly.pdbx_strand_id
1 'polypeptide(L)'
;MPLVCVDGAAVKITVNGAQQLVKTSDKISSASKNKFSQGKKAVLVEDDVTQWLQKFQSNYDNAAFKGGITMGKAISGKPNLTVKGKSKTGLVTKDTKIMALLQVSKPAQNPQGVPDPAPVINISIEFTDAGQTKLTVA
;
A
#
# COMPACT_ATOMS: atom_id res chain seq x y z
N MET A 1 -13.40 20.35 -2.75
CA MET A 1 -13.27 19.57 -1.49
C MET A 1 -12.40 18.35 -1.78
N PRO A 2 -11.47 17.98 -0.89
CA PRO A 2 -10.61 16.83 -1.12
C PRO A 2 -11.39 15.53 -1.13
N LEU A 3 -10.99 14.59 -1.99
CA LEU A 3 -11.45 13.20 -1.96
C LEU A 3 -10.60 12.43 -0.96
N VAL A 4 -11.26 11.77 -0.01
CA VAL A 4 -10.63 10.90 0.99
C VAL A 4 -10.92 9.44 0.68
N CYS A 5 -9.95 8.58 0.95
CA CYS A 5 -10.10 7.14 0.80
C CYS A 5 -10.83 6.59 2.02
N VAL A 6 -11.78 5.68 1.81
CA VAL A 6 -12.56 5.02 2.88
C VAL A 6 -12.34 3.51 2.88
N ASP A 7 -12.88 2.83 3.88
CA ASP A 7 -12.84 1.37 3.97
C ASP A 7 -13.22 0.66 2.65
N GLY A 8 -12.32 -0.21 2.21
CA GLY A 8 -12.36 -0.90 0.93
C GLY A 8 -11.76 -0.11 -0.25
N ALA A 9 -11.03 0.98 0.00
CA ALA A 9 -10.33 1.72 -1.06
C ALA A 9 -9.35 0.81 -1.80
N ALA A 10 -9.36 0.93 -3.12
CA ALA A 10 -8.48 0.15 -3.97
C ALA A 10 -7.15 0.87 -4.18
N VAL A 11 -6.06 0.13 -4.03
CA VAL A 11 -4.70 0.61 -4.24
C VAL A 11 -4.08 -0.02 -5.48
N LYS A 12 -3.24 0.76 -6.14
CA LYS A 12 -2.29 0.33 -7.16
C LYS A 12 -0.90 0.27 -6.53
N ILE A 13 -0.20 -0.82 -6.78
CA ILE A 13 1.12 -1.10 -6.25
C ILE A 13 2.08 -1.15 -7.44
N THR A 14 3.08 -0.29 -7.43
CA THR A 14 4.11 -0.20 -8.47
C THR A 14 5.46 -0.51 -7.86
N VAL A 15 6.27 -1.34 -8.52
CA VAL A 15 7.65 -1.61 -8.08
C VAL A 15 8.56 -0.49 -8.55
N ASN A 16 9.41 0.00 -7.65
CA ASN A 16 10.43 0.99 -7.94
C ASN A 16 11.78 0.28 -8.17
N GLY A 17 11.85 -0.53 -9.22
CA GLY A 17 13.00 -1.41 -9.50
C GLY A 17 12.76 -2.37 -10.66
N ALA A 18 13.66 -3.34 -10.83
CA ALA A 18 13.59 -4.34 -11.90
C ALA A 18 12.63 -5.51 -11.60
N GLN A 19 12.25 -5.69 -10.34
CA GLN A 19 11.35 -6.75 -9.92
C GLN A 19 9.93 -6.50 -10.41
N GLN A 20 9.19 -7.57 -10.67
CA GLN A 20 7.79 -7.53 -11.07
C GLN A 20 6.95 -8.30 -10.06
N LEU A 21 5.96 -7.64 -9.47
CA LEU A 21 5.00 -8.28 -8.58
C LEU A 21 3.87 -8.91 -9.39
N VAL A 22 3.40 -10.09 -8.95
CA VAL A 22 2.17 -10.69 -9.48
C VAL A 22 0.94 -9.92 -8.99
N LYS A 23 0.93 -9.51 -7.72
CA LYS A 23 -0.17 -8.72 -7.14
C LYS A 23 0.16 -7.23 -7.19
N THR A 24 -0.37 -6.53 -8.18
CA THR A 24 -0.16 -5.08 -8.43
C THR A 24 -1.35 -4.21 -8.02
N SER A 25 -2.42 -4.81 -7.52
CA SER A 25 -3.56 -4.09 -6.95
C SER A 25 -4.13 -4.85 -5.76
N ASP A 26 -4.75 -4.11 -4.85
CA ASP A 26 -5.42 -4.68 -3.69
C ASP A 26 -6.50 -3.74 -3.14
N LYS A 27 -7.21 -4.19 -2.10
CA LYS A 27 -8.12 -3.34 -1.31
C LYS A 27 -7.64 -3.24 0.13
N ILE A 28 -7.65 -2.02 0.66
CA ILE A 28 -7.43 -1.78 2.08
C ILE A 28 -8.77 -1.89 2.78
N SER A 29 -9.05 -3.08 3.30
CA SER A 29 -10.21 -3.37 4.13
C SER A 29 -9.86 -3.20 5.61
N SER A 30 -10.86 -2.92 6.44
CA SER A 30 -10.76 -2.73 7.90
C SER A 30 -10.02 -1.47 8.32
N ALA A 31 -10.48 -0.31 7.85
CA ALA A 31 -10.10 0.97 8.45
C ALA A 31 -10.30 0.94 9.98
N SER A 32 -9.30 1.42 10.72
CA SER A 32 -9.33 1.58 12.17
C SER A 32 -10.58 2.34 12.62
N LYS A 33 -10.99 2.15 13.87
CA LYS A 33 -12.09 2.90 14.53
C LYS A 33 -11.74 4.37 14.74
N ASN A 34 -11.08 5.03 13.80
CA ASN A 34 -10.95 6.48 13.83
C ASN A 34 -12.35 7.11 13.74
N LYS A 35 -12.51 8.29 14.33
CA LYS A 35 -13.83 8.96 14.41
C LYS A 35 -14.27 9.57 13.07
N PHE A 36 -13.47 9.46 12.01
CA PHE A 36 -13.82 10.02 10.70
C PHE A 36 -14.53 8.96 9.89
N SER A 37 -15.83 9.15 9.70
CA SER A 37 -16.60 8.37 8.75
C SER A 37 -17.20 9.27 7.69
N GLN A 38 -17.21 8.81 6.45
CA GLN A 38 -17.93 9.43 5.34
C GLN A 38 -18.85 8.37 4.72
N GLY A 39 -20.15 8.66 4.66
CA GLY A 39 -21.13 7.72 4.10
C GLY A 39 -21.15 6.36 4.81
N LYS A 40 -21.10 6.35 6.15
CA LYS A 40 -21.05 5.15 7.03
C LYS A 40 -19.77 4.30 6.93
N LYS A 41 -18.78 4.71 6.14
CA LYS A 41 -17.47 4.05 6.06
C LYS A 41 -16.41 4.88 6.78
N ALA A 42 -15.53 4.23 7.53
CA ALA A 42 -14.39 4.90 8.13
C ALA A 42 -13.41 5.38 7.04
N VAL A 43 -12.85 6.56 7.24
CA VAL A 43 -11.83 7.18 6.38
C VAL A 43 -10.48 6.55 6.70
N LEU A 44 -9.67 6.25 5.69
CA LEU A 44 -8.36 5.66 5.89
C LEU A 44 -7.36 6.67 6.47
N VAL A 45 -6.55 6.17 7.40
CA VAL A 45 -5.36 6.84 7.95
C VAL A 45 -4.10 6.01 7.67
N GLU A 46 -2.92 6.59 7.90
CA GLU A 46 -1.63 5.91 7.65
C GLU A 46 -1.50 4.56 8.38
N ASP A 47 -2.02 4.47 9.61
CA ASP A 47 -2.02 3.23 10.39
C ASP A 47 -2.78 2.10 9.68
N ASP A 48 -3.87 2.42 8.98
CA ASP A 48 -4.66 1.42 8.24
C ASP A 48 -3.86 0.85 7.08
N VAL A 49 -3.09 1.72 6.39
CA VAL A 49 -2.19 1.30 5.32
C VAL A 49 -1.05 0.45 5.88
N THR A 50 -0.51 0.82 7.05
CA THR A 50 0.55 0.05 7.72
C THR A 50 0.06 -1.35 8.10
N GLN A 51 -1.13 -1.46 8.69
CA GLN A 51 -1.72 -2.74 9.07
C GLN A 51 -2.06 -3.62 7.86
N TRP A 52 -2.56 -3.01 6.78
CA TRP A 52 -2.79 -3.72 5.53
C TRP A 52 -1.47 -4.21 4.93
N LEU A 53 -0.43 -3.37 4.89
CA LEU A 53 0.88 -3.71 4.35
C LEU A 53 1.49 -4.91 5.08
N GLN A 54 1.38 -4.98 6.40
CA GLN A 54 1.87 -6.14 7.18
C GLN A 54 1.23 -7.48 6.78
N LYS A 55 0.03 -7.45 6.20
CA LYS A 55 -0.69 -8.63 5.71
C LYS A 55 -0.51 -8.83 4.21
N PHE A 56 0.07 -7.86 3.51
CA PHE A 56 0.28 -7.94 2.08
C PHE A 56 1.39 -8.94 1.76
N GLN A 57 1.07 -9.87 0.87
CA GLN A 57 2.00 -10.84 0.30
C GLN A 57 1.79 -10.91 -1.21
N SER A 58 2.88 -11.03 -1.94
CA SER A 58 2.86 -11.23 -3.38
C SER A 58 3.99 -12.16 -3.80
N ASN A 59 3.77 -12.88 -4.89
CA ASN A 59 4.88 -13.47 -5.64
C ASN A 59 5.59 -12.37 -6.43
N TYR A 60 6.86 -12.59 -6.75
CA TYR A 60 7.65 -11.72 -7.61
C TYR A 60 8.60 -12.49 -8.51
N ASP A 61 8.90 -11.86 -9.63
CA ASP A 61 9.93 -12.28 -10.59
C ASP A 61 10.94 -11.14 -10.81
N ASN A 62 12.12 -11.48 -11.32
CA ASN A 62 13.14 -10.51 -11.71
C ASN A 62 13.95 -11.07 -12.89
N ALA A 63 13.67 -10.62 -14.12
CA ALA A 63 14.30 -11.16 -15.33
C ALA A 63 14.28 -12.71 -15.38
N ALA A 64 15.46 -13.35 -15.26
CA ALA A 64 15.63 -14.80 -15.24
C ALA A 64 15.29 -15.46 -13.89
N PHE A 65 15.19 -14.69 -12.80
CA PHE A 65 14.84 -15.19 -11.48
C PHE A 65 13.32 -15.30 -11.36
N LYS A 66 12.82 -16.49 -11.00
CA LYS A 66 11.38 -16.81 -10.95
C LYS A 66 10.92 -17.34 -9.59
N GLY A 67 9.64 -17.09 -9.28
CA GLY A 67 8.94 -17.77 -8.18
C GLY A 67 9.33 -17.30 -6.78
N GLY A 68 9.77 -16.05 -6.65
CA GLY A 68 10.04 -15.45 -5.35
C GLY A 68 8.77 -15.04 -4.61
N ILE A 69 8.86 -14.89 -3.29
CA ILE A 69 7.77 -14.46 -2.42
C ILE A 69 8.26 -13.29 -1.57
N THR A 70 7.39 -12.30 -1.45
CA THR A 70 7.65 -11.05 -0.75
C THR A 70 6.47 -10.70 0.15
N MET A 71 6.76 -10.15 1.32
CA MET A 71 5.78 -9.74 2.34
C MET A 71 6.01 -8.27 2.72
N GLY A 72 4.95 -7.54 3.07
CA GLY A 72 5.10 -6.15 3.49
C GLY A 72 5.92 -6.02 4.78
N LYS A 73 6.86 -5.07 4.77
CA LYS A 73 7.78 -4.83 5.89
C LYS A 73 7.43 -3.54 6.64
N ALA A 74 7.46 -2.41 5.93
CA ALA A 74 7.24 -1.10 6.52
C ALA A 74 6.93 -0.05 5.45
N ILE A 75 6.25 1.03 5.85
CA ILE A 75 6.23 2.28 5.10
C ILE A 75 7.64 2.90 5.16
N SER A 76 8.13 3.38 4.03
CA SER A 76 9.41 4.10 3.93
C SER A 76 9.15 5.59 3.70
N GLY A 77 9.74 6.45 4.53
CA GLY A 77 9.54 7.89 4.42
C GLY A 77 8.22 8.36 5.02
N LYS A 78 7.90 9.65 4.83
CA LYS A 78 6.67 10.27 5.32
C LYS A 78 5.65 10.37 4.19
N PRO A 79 4.45 9.77 4.32
CA PRO A 79 3.38 9.96 3.36
C PRO A 79 2.99 11.43 3.21
N ASN A 80 2.60 11.84 2.01
CA ASN A 80 2.11 13.19 1.71
C ASN A 80 0.64 13.36 2.12
N LEU A 81 0.35 13.20 3.42
CA LEU A 81 -1.00 13.42 3.96
C LEU A 81 -1.29 14.92 4.01
N THR A 82 -2.05 15.41 3.03
CA THR A 82 -2.33 16.85 2.86
C THR A 82 -3.57 17.31 3.61
N VAL A 83 -4.41 16.39 4.10
CA VAL A 83 -5.68 16.71 4.76
C VAL A 83 -5.65 16.26 6.21
N LYS A 84 -5.90 17.19 7.14
CA LYS A 84 -6.02 16.92 8.57
C LYS A 84 -7.48 16.77 8.97
N GLY A 85 -7.83 15.70 9.64
CA GLY A 85 -9.13 15.56 10.30
C GLY A 85 -9.27 16.49 11.52
N LYS A 86 -10.48 16.55 12.13
CA LYS A 86 -10.77 17.26 13.39
C LYS A 86 -9.79 16.92 14.54
N SER A 87 -9.16 15.74 14.55
CA SER A 87 -8.17 15.31 15.56
C SER A 87 -6.71 15.59 15.16
N LYS A 88 -6.47 16.39 14.11
CA LYS A 88 -5.16 16.58 13.47
C LYS A 88 -4.54 15.32 12.83
N THR A 89 -5.24 14.20 12.83
CA THR A 89 -4.83 12.97 12.14
C THR A 89 -4.78 13.21 10.64
N GLY A 90 -3.67 12.84 10.00
CA GLY A 90 -3.55 12.88 8.55
C GLY A 90 -4.45 11.84 7.90
N LEU A 91 -5.29 12.28 6.97
CA LEU A 91 -6.21 11.42 6.23
C LEU A 91 -5.57 11.03 4.91
N VAL A 92 -5.79 9.79 4.50
CA VAL A 92 -5.41 9.33 3.17
C VAL A 92 -6.37 9.91 2.13
N THR A 93 -5.79 10.59 1.15
CA THR A 93 -6.49 11.19 0.00
C THR A 93 -6.14 10.45 -1.28
N LYS A 94 -6.86 10.73 -2.37
CA LYS A 94 -6.52 10.17 -3.69
C LYS A 94 -5.08 10.46 -4.12
N ASP A 95 -4.58 11.65 -3.76
CA ASP A 95 -3.26 12.14 -4.16
C ASP A 95 -2.16 11.66 -3.21
N THR A 96 -2.54 10.86 -2.19
CA THR A 96 -1.58 10.27 -1.27
C THR A 96 -0.80 9.19 -2.00
N LYS A 97 0.53 9.30 -1.94
CA LYS A 97 1.49 8.31 -2.43
C LYS A 97 2.32 7.83 -1.25
N ILE A 98 2.31 6.52 -1.03
CA ILE A 98 3.01 5.88 0.08
C ILE A 98 4.13 5.05 -0.51
N MET A 99 5.37 5.38 -0.13
CA MET A 99 6.52 4.54 -0.42
C MET A 99 6.60 3.45 0.64
N ALA A 100 6.84 2.21 0.25
CA ALA A 100 6.94 1.10 1.18
C ALA A 100 8.01 0.09 0.77
N LEU A 101 8.42 -0.72 1.73
CA LEU A 101 9.36 -1.81 1.58
C LEU A 101 8.63 -3.13 1.72
N LEU A 102 8.91 -4.04 0.79
CA LEU A 102 8.59 -5.44 0.95
C LEU A 102 9.87 -6.22 1.28
N GLN A 103 9.78 -7.14 2.24
CA GLN A 103 10.83 -8.08 2.60
C GLN A 103 10.68 -9.35 1.75
N VAL A 104 11.76 -9.79 1.11
CA VAL A 104 11.78 -11.09 0.44
C VAL A 104 11.77 -12.17 1.52
N SER A 105 10.74 -13.02 1.51
CA SER A 105 10.59 -14.18 2.41
C SER A 105 11.09 -15.47 1.75
N LYS A 106 11.00 -15.56 0.43
CA LYS A 106 11.62 -16.61 -0.40
C LYS A 106 12.21 -15.95 -1.64
N PRO A 107 13.54 -16.01 -1.88
CA PRO A 107 14.12 -15.41 -3.07
C PRO A 107 13.67 -16.16 -4.33
N ALA A 108 13.45 -15.41 -5.40
CA ALA A 108 13.31 -15.98 -6.74
C ALA A 108 14.61 -16.68 -7.15
N GLN A 109 14.54 -17.72 -7.99
CA GLN A 109 15.73 -18.47 -8.42
C GLN A 109 15.91 -18.39 -9.93
N ASN A 110 17.16 -18.30 -10.40
CA ASN A 110 17.48 -18.46 -11.81
C ASN A 110 17.49 -19.95 -12.22
N PRO A 111 17.63 -20.29 -13.52
CA PRO A 111 17.66 -21.69 -13.97
C PRO A 111 18.77 -22.55 -13.35
N GLN A 112 19.86 -21.94 -12.88
CA GLN A 112 20.97 -22.61 -12.19
C GLN A 112 20.72 -22.78 -10.68
N GLY A 113 19.55 -22.37 -10.16
CA GLY A 113 19.19 -22.46 -8.75
C GLY A 113 19.80 -21.36 -7.86
N VAL A 114 20.47 -20.37 -8.44
CA VAL A 114 21.05 -19.23 -7.70
C VAL A 114 19.92 -18.28 -7.30
N PRO A 115 19.81 -17.89 -6.01
CA PRO A 115 18.79 -16.97 -5.55
C PRO A 115 19.03 -15.53 -6.02
N ASP A 116 17.95 -14.79 -6.25
CA ASP A 116 17.98 -13.34 -6.46
C ASP A 116 18.62 -12.68 -5.22
N PRO A 117 19.68 -11.87 -5.39
CA PRO A 117 20.38 -11.25 -4.26
C PRO A 117 19.57 -10.15 -3.57
N ALA A 118 18.47 -9.66 -4.15
CA ALA A 118 17.69 -8.56 -3.59
C ALA A 118 16.96 -8.99 -2.29
N PRO A 119 17.30 -8.44 -1.11
CA PRO A 119 16.64 -8.81 0.15
C PRO A 119 15.33 -8.04 0.37
N VAL A 120 15.15 -6.91 -0.33
CA VAL A 120 13.99 -6.02 -0.21
C VAL A 120 13.58 -5.49 -1.57
N ILE A 121 12.30 -5.18 -1.72
CA ILE A 121 11.71 -4.59 -2.93
C ILE A 121 11.04 -3.28 -2.54
N ASN A 122 11.45 -2.18 -3.17
CA ASN A 122 10.83 -0.87 -2.99
C ASN A 122 9.55 -0.79 -3.82
N ILE A 123 8.46 -0.34 -3.21
CA ILE A 123 7.18 -0.15 -3.90
C ILE A 123 6.60 1.25 -3.64
N SER A 124 5.76 1.67 -4.57
CA SER A 124 4.87 2.83 -4.46
C SER A 124 3.43 2.32 -4.37
N ILE A 125 2.69 2.79 -3.37
CA ILE A 125 1.26 2.54 -3.18
C ILE A 125 0.52 3.83 -3.50
N GLU A 126 -0.37 3.75 -4.49
CA GLU A 126 -1.20 4.86 -4.97
C GLU A 126 -2.67 4.48 -4.84
N PHE A 127 -3.53 5.44 -4.49
CA PHE A 127 -4.95 5.18 -4.30
C PHE A 127 -5.73 5.45 -5.59
N THR A 128 -6.53 4.47 -6.01
CA THR A 128 -7.40 4.58 -7.19
C THR A 128 -8.78 5.11 -6.81
N ASP A 129 -9.58 5.54 -7.79
CA ASP A 129 -10.87 6.19 -7.55
C ASP A 129 -11.89 5.33 -6.77
N ALA A 130 -11.77 4.01 -6.84
CA ALA A 130 -12.67 3.10 -6.14
C ALA A 130 -12.47 3.18 -4.61
N GLY A 131 -13.56 3.46 -3.89
CA GLY A 131 -13.55 3.65 -2.44
C GLY A 131 -13.08 5.04 -2.01
N GLN A 132 -13.26 6.05 -2.86
CA GLN A 132 -13.09 7.45 -2.50
C GLN A 132 -14.43 8.16 -2.31
N THR A 133 -14.46 9.15 -1.45
CA THR A 133 -15.63 9.99 -1.22
C THR A 133 -15.25 11.43 -0.92
N LYS A 134 -16.17 12.36 -1.18
CA LYS A 134 -15.99 13.77 -0.86
C LYS A 134 -15.93 13.92 0.64
N LEU A 135 -14.85 14.54 1.14
CA LEU A 135 -14.79 14.91 2.54
C LEU A 135 -15.81 16.02 2.79
N THR A 136 -16.87 15.69 3.52
CA THR A 136 -17.83 16.65 4.04
C THR A 136 -17.38 17.03 5.45
N VAL A 137 -16.86 18.24 5.62
CA VAL A 137 -16.53 18.77 6.95
C VAL A 137 -17.82 19.40 7.49
N ALA A 138 -18.55 18.64 8.32
CA ALA A 138 -19.61 19.20 9.15
C ALA A 138 -19.01 19.84 10.40
#